data_AF-A0A1C5HLE3-F1
#
_entry.id   AF-A0A1C5HLE3-F1
#
_cell.length_a   1.000
_cell.length_b   1.000
_cell.length_c   1.000
_cell.angle_alpha   90.00
_cell.angle_beta   90.00
_cell.angle_gamma   90.00
#
_symmetry.space_group_name_H-M   'P 1'
#
loop_
_entity.id
_entity.type
_entity.pdbx_description
1 polymer ?
#
loop_
_entity_poly.entity_id
_entity_poly.type
_entity_poly.pdbx_seq_one_letter_code
_entity_poly.pdbx_strand_id
1 'polypeptide(L)'
;MSQEPSDGLAERVADALVVRRSLHEPYPPEAQIEQGRYCLSRFSAGEAVGKIARDAGLAERTVKKRIAQAADPDWQPSLDQPSWRYSTEQRKEQADKCLALRRDGMTIASIAKDVGIDRTTVWKRINQALRDER
;
A
#
# COMPACT_ATOMS: atom_id res chain seq x y z
N MET A 1 12.58 -17.07 38.20
CA MET A 1 12.97 -17.97 37.11
C MET A 1 12.08 -17.69 35.92
N SER A 2 12.71 -17.66 34.75
CA SER A 2 12.29 -17.05 33.49
C SER A 2 10.88 -17.37 33.02
N GLN A 3 10.14 -16.34 32.62
CA GLN A 3 9.03 -16.46 31.68
C GLN A 3 9.62 -16.55 30.27
N GLU A 4 9.46 -17.69 29.62
CA GLU A 4 9.58 -17.78 28.17
C GLU A 4 8.33 -17.16 27.54
N PRO A 5 8.49 -16.25 26.56
CA PRO A 5 7.72 -16.44 25.32
C PRO A 5 8.40 -15.81 24.09
N SER A 6 8.70 -16.58 23.04
CA SER A 6 8.99 -15.96 21.74
C SER A 6 8.64 -16.80 20.51
N ASP A 7 8.60 -18.13 20.60
CA ASP A 7 8.64 -18.94 19.39
C ASP A 7 7.31 -19.05 18.64
N GLY A 8 6.17 -18.90 19.34
CA GLY A 8 4.86 -18.97 18.70
C GLY A 8 4.48 -17.74 17.86
N LEU A 9 5.11 -16.57 18.09
CA LEU A 9 4.77 -15.36 17.35
C LEU A 9 5.42 -15.35 15.95
N ALA A 10 6.66 -15.81 15.87
CA ALA A 10 7.38 -15.90 14.60
C ALA A 10 6.71 -16.91 13.64
N GLU A 11 6.22 -18.03 14.18
CA GLU A 11 5.56 -19.08 13.40
C GLU A 11 4.18 -18.65 12.90
N ARG A 12 3.40 -17.93 13.73
CA ARG A 12 2.10 -17.35 13.31
C ARG A 12 2.24 -16.25 12.27
N VAL A 13 3.30 -15.44 12.36
CA VAL A 13 3.63 -14.44 11.34
C VAL A 13 4.03 -15.12 10.03
N ALA A 14 4.81 -16.21 10.08
CA ALA A 14 5.16 -16.97 8.89
C ALA A 14 3.92 -17.58 8.21
N ASP A 15 2.98 -18.13 8.98
CA ASP A 15 1.74 -18.71 8.46
C ASP A 15 0.83 -17.65 7.83
N ALA A 16 0.71 -16.47 8.46
CA ALA A 16 0.02 -15.31 7.88
C ALA A 16 0.68 -14.78 6.59
N LEU A 17 2.00 -14.95 6.44
CA LEU A 17 2.74 -14.57 5.23
C LEU A 17 2.58 -15.60 4.08
N VAL A 18 2.22 -16.85 4.38
CA VAL A 18 1.95 -17.91 3.38
C VAL A 18 0.59 -17.72 2.69
N VAL A 19 -0.32 -16.92 3.25
CA VAL A 19 -1.61 -16.52 2.64
C VAL A 19 -1.43 -15.64 1.37
N ARG A 20 -0.22 -15.46 0.87
CA ARG A 20 0.10 -14.70 -0.35
C ARG A 20 -0.25 -15.44 -1.65
N ARG A 21 -1.40 -16.13 -1.69
CA ARG A 21 -1.98 -16.74 -2.88
C ARG A 21 -3.47 -16.39 -3.07
N SER A 22 -3.84 -15.14 -2.80
CA SER A 22 -5.03 -14.53 -3.43
C SER A 22 -4.78 -13.05 -3.67
N LEU A 23 -4.86 -12.66 -4.94
CA LEU A 23 -4.35 -11.39 -5.47
C LEU A 23 -5.19 -10.14 -5.13
N HIS A 24 -6.23 -10.22 -4.29
CA HIS A 24 -7.14 -9.09 -4.07
C HIS A 24 -7.72 -8.94 -2.66
N GLU A 25 -7.28 -9.71 -1.67
CA GLU A 25 -7.80 -9.55 -0.31
C GLU A 25 -7.05 -8.42 0.42
N PRO A 26 -7.76 -7.43 0.99
CA PRO A 26 -7.11 -6.36 1.74
C PRO A 26 -6.33 -6.95 2.91
N TYR A 27 -5.06 -6.54 3.05
CA TYR A 27 -4.19 -7.07 4.10
C TYR A 27 -4.78 -6.73 5.49
N PRO A 28 -5.09 -7.74 6.31
CA PRO A 28 -5.86 -7.56 7.53
C PRO A 28 -5.21 -6.53 8.45
N PRO A 29 -5.98 -5.58 9.01
CA PRO A 29 -5.47 -4.56 9.93
C PRO A 29 -4.67 -5.14 11.11
N GLU A 30 -5.10 -6.27 11.66
CA GLU A 30 -4.42 -6.99 12.74
C GLU A 30 -3.01 -7.46 12.34
N ALA A 31 -2.84 -7.97 11.13
CA ALA A 31 -1.53 -8.39 10.63
C ALA A 31 -0.59 -7.20 10.43
N GLN A 32 -1.13 -5.99 10.18
CA GLN A 32 -0.33 -4.76 10.11
C GLN A 32 0.26 -4.37 11.47
N ILE A 33 -0.54 -4.53 12.52
CA ILE A 33 -0.14 -4.22 13.89
C ILE A 33 0.91 -5.24 14.34
N GLU A 34 0.68 -6.53 14.09
CA GLU A 34 1.63 -7.59 14.45
C GLU A 34 2.98 -7.43 13.73
N GLN A 35 2.94 -7.17 12.42
CA GLN A 35 4.13 -6.86 11.64
C GLN A 35 4.85 -5.61 12.15
N GLY A 36 4.10 -4.58 12.56
CA GLY A 36 4.63 -3.39 13.23
C GLY A 36 5.38 -3.71 14.52
N ARG A 37 4.76 -4.50 15.40
CA ARG A 37 5.35 -4.93 16.67
C ARG A 37 6.61 -5.77 16.46
N TYR A 38 6.59 -6.70 15.51
CA TYR A 38 7.76 -7.49 15.14
C TYR A 38 8.93 -6.59 14.69
N CYS A 39 8.68 -5.66 13.77
CA CYS A 39 9.71 -4.73 13.30
C CYS A 39 10.22 -3.83 14.42
N LEU A 40 9.34 -3.30 15.26
CA LEU A 40 9.71 -2.43 16.39
C LEU A 40 10.56 -3.18 17.42
N SER A 41 10.19 -4.41 17.79
CA SER A 41 10.94 -5.24 18.74
C SER A 41 12.37 -5.51 18.26
N ARG A 42 12.55 -5.91 17.00
CA ARG A 42 13.87 -6.18 16.41
C ARG A 42 14.70 -4.90 16.29
N PHE A 43 14.06 -3.78 15.94
CA PHE A 43 14.73 -2.49 15.86
C PHE A 43 15.18 -1.99 17.23
N SER A 44 14.34 -2.13 18.28
CA SER A 44 14.72 -1.79 19.65
C SER A 44 15.85 -2.66 20.20
N ALA A 45 16.02 -3.88 19.67
CA ALA A 45 17.15 -4.76 19.99
C ALA A 45 18.46 -4.36 19.25
N GLY A 46 18.45 -3.27 18.48
CA GLY A 46 19.63 -2.75 17.78
C GLY A 46 19.88 -3.39 16.41
N GLU A 47 18.92 -4.16 15.87
CA GLU A 47 19.10 -4.78 14.56
C GLU A 47 18.92 -3.77 13.41
N ALA A 48 19.78 -3.90 12.41
CA ALA A 48 19.71 -3.05 11.23
C ALA A 48 18.41 -3.29 10.44
N VAL A 49 17.77 -2.20 10.01
CA VAL A 49 16.51 -2.23 9.22
C VAL A 49 16.62 -3.14 7.99
N GLY A 50 17.77 -3.18 7.32
CA GLY A 50 17.98 -4.04 6.15
C GLY A 50 18.03 -5.54 6.48
N LYS A 51 18.38 -5.93 7.71
CA LYS A 51 18.28 -7.32 8.17
C LYS A 51 16.82 -7.68 8.45
N ILE A 52 16.11 -6.83 9.19
CA ILE A 52 14.67 -6.98 9.49
C ILE A 52 13.86 -7.08 8.19
N ALA A 53 14.17 -6.26 7.19
CA ALA A 53 13.53 -6.28 5.88
C ALA A 53 13.69 -7.62 5.15
N ARG A 54 14.91 -8.19 5.16
CA ARG A 54 15.18 -9.49 4.54
C ARG A 54 14.46 -10.62 5.27
N ASP A 55 14.52 -10.64 6.59
CA ASP A 55 13.87 -11.68 7.41
C ASP A 55 12.34 -11.63 7.27
N ALA A 56 11.76 -10.43 7.23
CA ALA A 56 10.31 -10.24 7.09
C ALA A 56 9.80 -10.32 5.64
N GLY A 57 10.68 -10.42 4.64
CA GLY A 57 10.30 -10.36 3.22
C GLY A 57 9.69 -9.01 2.80
N LEU A 58 10.10 -7.92 3.44
CA LEU A 58 9.57 -6.56 3.26
C LEU A 58 10.58 -5.63 2.59
N ALA A 59 10.07 -4.59 1.94
CA ALA A 59 10.91 -3.47 1.55
C ALA A 59 11.30 -2.64 2.79
N GLU A 60 12.54 -2.14 2.85
CA GLU A 60 13.02 -1.32 3.98
C GLU A 60 12.10 -0.12 4.28
N ARG A 61 11.54 0.51 3.24
CA ARG A 61 10.56 1.60 3.41
C ARG A 61 9.32 1.16 4.19
N THR A 62 8.89 -0.08 3.99
CA THR A 62 7.74 -0.67 4.70
C THR A 62 8.12 -0.93 6.14
N VAL A 63 9.31 -1.47 6.40
CA VAL A 63 9.83 -1.67 7.76
C VAL A 63 9.88 -0.35 8.53
N LYS A 64 10.47 0.71 7.96
CA LYS A 64 10.50 2.04 8.59
C LYS A 64 9.11 2.58 8.89
N LYS A 65 8.18 2.45 7.93
CA LYS A 65 6.79 2.85 8.11
C LYS A 65 6.14 2.07 9.27
N ARG A 66 6.35 0.75 9.33
CA ARG A 66 5.79 -0.15 10.35
C ARG A 66 6.35 0.13 11.74
N ILE A 67 7.64 0.44 11.86
CA ILE A 67 8.26 0.88 13.12
C ILE A 67 7.62 2.18 13.60
N ALA A 68 7.49 3.19 12.72
CA ALA A 68 6.87 4.46 13.09
C ALA A 68 5.40 4.29 13.53
N GLN A 69 4.66 3.44 12.84
CA GLN A 69 3.27 3.10 13.18
C GLN A 69 3.16 2.36 14.52
N ALA A 70 4.09 1.45 14.83
CA ALA A 70 4.05 0.70 16.08
C ALA A 70 4.60 1.49 17.28
N ALA A 71 5.42 2.51 17.05
CA ALA A 71 5.95 3.39 18.09
C ALA A 71 4.92 4.43 18.57
N ASP A 72 3.92 4.71 17.74
CA ASP A 72 2.81 5.60 18.08
C ASP A 72 1.72 4.82 18.84
N PRO A 73 1.48 5.09 20.14
CA PRO A 73 0.52 4.33 20.95
C PRO A 73 -0.94 4.57 20.54
N ASP A 74 -1.22 5.70 19.87
CA ASP A 74 -2.56 6.06 19.41
C ASP A 74 -2.79 5.64 17.95
N TRP A 75 -1.77 5.08 17.29
CA TRP A 75 -1.89 4.67 15.90
C TRP A 75 -2.77 3.43 15.76
N GLN A 76 -3.84 3.58 14.96
CA GLN A 76 -4.71 2.49 14.56
C GLN A 76 -4.74 2.40 13.04
N PRO A 77 -4.60 1.19 12.47
CA PRO A 77 -4.82 1.00 11.04
C PRO A 77 -6.29 1.35 10.74
N SER A 78 -6.49 2.33 9.86
CA SER A 78 -7.83 2.71 9.43
C SER A 78 -8.51 1.52 8.76
N LEU A 79 -9.57 1.00 9.39
CA LEU A 79 -10.45 -0.04 8.82
C LEU A 79 -11.17 0.48 7.57
N ASP A 80 -11.45 1.79 7.54
CA ASP A 80 -12.23 2.50 6.51
C ASP A 80 -11.39 3.14 5.41
N GLN A 81 -10.08 2.91 5.39
CA GLN A 81 -9.27 3.36 4.27
C GLN A 81 -8.80 2.17 3.46
N PRO A 82 -9.65 1.65 2.56
CA PRO A 82 -9.11 1.04 1.36
C PRO A 82 -8.11 2.04 0.83
N SER A 83 -6.84 1.63 0.69
CA SER A 83 -5.98 2.37 -0.20
C SER A 83 -6.62 2.18 -1.57
N TRP A 84 -7.53 3.08 -1.96
CA TRP A 84 -8.05 3.17 -3.32
C TRP A 84 -6.89 3.64 -4.21
N ARG A 85 -5.78 2.88 -4.22
CA ARG A 85 -5.03 2.69 -5.43
C ARG A 85 -6.02 1.98 -6.32
N TYR A 86 -6.69 2.75 -7.16
CA TYR A 86 -7.43 2.23 -8.30
C TYR A 86 -6.66 1.02 -8.84
N SER A 87 -7.36 -0.08 -9.06
CA SER A 87 -6.76 -1.23 -9.73
C SER A 87 -6.12 -0.74 -11.04
N THR A 88 -5.14 -1.47 -11.55
CA THR A 88 -4.51 -1.11 -12.82
C THR A 88 -5.57 -0.94 -13.92
N GLU A 89 -6.63 -1.74 -13.88
CA GLU A 89 -7.80 -1.65 -14.78
C GLU A 89 -8.60 -0.37 -14.57
N GLN A 90 -9.01 -0.04 -13.34
CA GLN A 90 -9.74 1.21 -13.06
C GLN A 90 -8.94 2.45 -13.45
N ARG A 91 -7.60 2.40 -13.30
CA ARG A 91 -6.70 3.47 -13.76
C ARG A 91 -6.68 3.61 -15.27
N LYS A 92 -6.74 2.49 -15.98
CA LYS A 92 -6.77 2.45 -17.44
C LYS A 92 -8.11 2.95 -17.96
N GLU A 93 -9.23 2.45 -17.42
CA GLU A 93 -10.57 2.90 -17.77
C GLU A 93 -10.75 4.42 -17.56
N GLN A 94 -10.28 4.93 -16.41
CA GLN A 94 -10.29 6.37 -16.15
C GLN A 94 -9.42 7.15 -17.15
N ALA A 95 -8.29 6.58 -17.60
CA ALA A 95 -7.42 7.21 -18.59
C ALA A 95 -8.03 7.22 -19.98
N ASP A 96 -8.62 6.10 -20.40
CA ASP A 96 -9.33 5.95 -21.67
C ASP A 96 -10.52 6.91 -21.76
N LYS A 97 -11.29 7.06 -20.66
CA LYS A 97 -12.37 8.05 -20.57
C LYS A 97 -11.85 9.49 -20.72
N CYS A 98 -10.75 9.83 -20.04
CA CYS A 98 -10.15 11.17 -20.18
C CYS A 98 -9.65 11.43 -21.62
N LEU A 99 -9.09 10.41 -22.28
CA LEU A 99 -8.61 10.51 -23.65
C LEU A 99 -9.76 10.66 -24.65
N ALA A 100 -10.84 9.89 -24.49
CA ALA A 100 -12.03 9.98 -25.32
C ALA A 100 -12.65 11.40 -25.26
N LEU A 101 -12.91 11.91 -24.06
CA LEU A 101 -13.44 13.27 -23.89
C LEU A 101 -12.50 14.34 -24.46
N ARG A 102 -11.18 14.11 -24.40
CA ARG A 102 -10.20 15.01 -25.02
C ARG A 102 -10.27 14.98 -26.54
N ARG A 103 -10.47 13.81 -27.14
CA ARG A 103 -10.69 13.64 -28.59
C ARG A 103 -11.98 14.31 -29.05
N ASP A 104 -13.01 14.31 -28.21
CA ASP A 104 -14.27 15.03 -28.43
C ASP A 104 -14.15 16.56 -28.28
N GLY A 105 -12.94 17.08 -28.07
CA GLY A 105 -12.65 18.51 -28.00
C GLY A 105 -12.84 19.15 -26.63
N MET A 106 -13.14 18.37 -25.58
CA MET A 106 -13.29 18.94 -24.23
C MET A 106 -11.97 19.49 -23.68
N THR A 107 -12.07 20.56 -22.89
CA THR A 107 -10.93 21.12 -22.16
C THR A 107 -10.60 20.27 -20.92
N ILE A 108 -9.33 20.30 -20.50
CA ILE A 108 -8.89 19.60 -19.26
C ILE A 108 -9.73 20.03 -18.05
N ALA A 109 -10.14 21.30 -17.99
CA ALA A 109 -10.96 21.82 -16.90
C ALA A 109 -12.38 21.22 -16.90
N SER A 110 -12.98 21.04 -18.09
CA SER A 110 -14.29 20.40 -18.22
C SER A 110 -14.23 18.91 -17.90
N ILE A 111 -13.20 18.21 -18.39
CA ILE A 111 -12.97 16.79 -18.11
C ILE A 111 -12.77 16.55 -16.61
N ALA A 112 -12.00 17.42 -15.94
CA ALA A 112 -11.79 17.36 -14.49
C ALA A 112 -13.11 17.42 -13.71
N LYS A 113 -14.04 18.29 -14.13
CA LYS A 113 -15.37 18.41 -13.52
C LYS A 113 -16.26 17.21 -13.82
N ASP A 114 -16.25 16.71 -15.06
CA ASP A 114 -17.08 15.57 -15.48
C ASP A 114 -16.65 14.26 -14.81
N VAL A 115 -15.33 14.01 -14.75
CA VAL A 115 -14.76 12.78 -14.19
C VAL A 115 -14.60 12.88 -12.67
N GLY A 116 -14.67 14.07 -12.09
CA GLY A 116 -14.51 14.28 -10.65
C GLY A 116 -13.08 14.13 -10.15
N ILE A 117 -12.09 14.49 -10.97
CA ILE A 117 -10.66 14.38 -10.63
C ILE A 117 -9.92 15.69 -10.87
N ASP A 118 -8.76 15.87 -10.24
CA ASP A 118 -7.99 17.09 -10.39
C ASP A 118 -7.39 17.23 -11.81
N ARG A 119 -7.22 18.49 -12.25
CA ARG A 119 -6.70 18.83 -13.59
C ARG A 119 -5.32 18.23 -13.88
N THR A 120 -4.46 18.12 -12.86
CA THR A 120 -3.13 17.54 -12.99
C THR A 120 -3.23 16.03 -13.22
N THR A 121 -4.15 15.36 -12.53
CA THR A 121 -4.44 13.95 -12.76
C THR A 121 -5.01 13.73 -14.16
N VAL A 122 -5.97 14.52 -14.63
CA VAL A 122 -6.47 14.44 -16.03
C VAL A 122 -5.33 14.50 -17.03
N TRP A 123 -4.43 15.48 -16.90
CA TRP A 123 -3.27 15.62 -17.78
C TRP A 123 -2.35 14.40 -17.74
N LYS A 124 -2.05 13.88 -16.53
CA LYS A 124 -1.23 12.66 -16.36
C LYS A 124 -1.89 11.45 -17.02
N ARG A 125 -3.21 11.30 -16.89
CA ARG A 125 -4.00 10.19 -17.45
C ARG A 125 -3.99 10.21 -18.97
N ILE A 126 -4.24 11.37 -19.59
CA ILE A 126 -4.21 11.53 -21.06
C ILE A 126 -2.82 11.19 -21.60
N ASN A 127 -1.76 11.72 -20.99
CA ASN A 127 -0.40 11.43 -21.44
C ASN A 127 0.01 9.98 -21.25
N GLN A 128 -0.49 9.31 -20.22
CA GLN A 128 -0.27 7.88 -20.05
C GLN A 128 -0.96 7.08 -21.17
N ALA A 129 -2.24 7.35 -21.42
CA ALA A 129 -2.99 6.67 -22.48
C ALA A 129 -2.37 6.85 -23.88
N LEU A 130 -1.90 8.07 -24.20
CA LEU A 130 -1.19 8.34 -25.46
C LEU A 130 0.16 7.60 -25.60
N ARG A 131 0.81 7.29 -24.48
CA ARG A 131 2.04 6.47 -24.49
C ARG A 131 1.71 5.00 -24.69
N ASP A 132 0.61 4.53 -24.12
CA ASP A 132 0.18 3.13 -24.19
C ASP A 132 -0.42 2.77 -25.57
N GLU A 133 -0.86 3.77 -26.37
CA GLU A 133 -1.27 3.60 -27.78
C GLU A 133 -0.10 3.50 -28.79
N ARG A 134 1.14 3.79 -28.38
CA ARG A 134 2.35 3.72 -29.23
C ARG A 134 3.05 2.38 -29.15
#